data_AF-A0A5M8RIR1-F1
#
_entry.id   AF-A0A5M8RIR1-F1
#
_cell.length_a   1.000
_cell.length_b   1.000
_cell.length_c   1.000
_cell.angle_alpha   90.00
_cell.angle_beta   90.00
_cell.angle_gamma   90.00
#
_symmetry.space_group_name_H-M   'P 1'
#
loop_
_entity.id
_entity.type
_entity.pdbx_description
1 polymer ?
#
loop_
_entity_poly.entity_id
_entity_poly.type
_entity_poly.pdbx_seq_one_letter_code
_entity_poly.pdbx_strand_id
1 'polypeptide(L)' 'MNKELLLKAFYQEVQGADETSFQKAARSFMNLWDYEYGCLDGLPEQADRLIRQTEHEDLLLGE' A
#
# COMPACT_ATOMS: atom_id res chain seq x y z
N MET A 1 15.79 5.52 -1.20
CA MET A 1 14.68 6.49 -1.09
C MET A 1 14.49 6.84 0.38
N ASN A 2 13.78 7.93 0.70
CA ASN A 2 13.44 8.25 2.09
C ASN A 2 12.06 7.64 2.41
N LYS A 3 11.91 6.93 3.54
CA LYS A 3 10.65 6.26 3.95
C LYS A 3 9.46 7.22 3.91
N GLU A 4 9.67 8.43 4.42
CA GLU A 4 8.65 9.48 4.48
C GLU A 4 8.20 9.94 3.08
N LEU A 5 9.10 9.99 2.11
CA LEU A 5 8.76 10.36 0.73
C LEU A 5 7.95 9.26 0.05
N LEU A 6 8.32 7.99 0.28
CA LEU A 6 7.59 6.83 -0.25
C LEU A 6 6.16 6.78 0.32
N LEU A 7 6.02 7.01 1.63
CA LEU A 7 4.72 7.10 2.30
C LEU A 7 3.90 8.27 1.80
N LYS A 8 4.51 9.45 1.66
CA LYS A 8 3.81 10.65 1.16
C LYS A 8 3.30 10.43 -0.27
N ALA A 9 4.12 9.84 -1.14
CA ALA A 9 3.71 9.50 -2.50
C ALA A 9 2.55 8.50 -2.48
N PHE A 10 2.65 7.43 -1.67
CA PHE A 10 1.58 6.45 -1.50
C PHE A 10 0.28 7.11 -1.03
N TYR A 11 0.32 7.92 0.04
CA TYR A 11 -0.86 8.61 0.55
C TYR A 11 -1.49 9.57 -0.47
N GLN A 12 -0.68 10.29 -1.24
CA GLN A 12 -1.22 11.15 -2.30
C GLN A 12 -1.85 10.35 -3.44
N GLU A 13 -1.31 9.17 -3.74
CA GLU A 13 -1.80 8.31 -4.83
C GLU A 13 -3.09 7.57 -4.45
N VAL A 14 -3.25 7.20 -3.17
CA VAL A 14 -4.49 6.60 -2.64
C VAL A 14 -5.56 7.64 -2.28
N GLN A 15 -5.16 8.89 -2.04
CA GLN A 15 -6.09 9.95 -1.64
C GLN A 15 -7.00 10.35 -2.81
N GLY A 16 -8.25 9.89 -2.75
CA GLY A 16 -9.25 10.13 -3.79
C GLY A 16 -9.14 9.18 -4.98
N ALA A 17 -8.32 8.13 -4.87
CA ALA A 17 -8.29 7.05 -5.84
C ALA A 17 -9.48 6.11 -5.67
N ASP A 18 -10.03 5.65 -6.78
CA ASP A 18 -10.99 4.56 -6.82
C ASP A 18 -10.35 3.24 -6.35
N GLU A 19 -11.17 2.29 -5.92
CA GLU A 19 -10.77 0.99 -5.38
C GLU A 19 -9.70 0.27 -6.21
N THR A 20 -9.86 0.24 -7.54
CA THR A 20 -8.88 -0.38 -8.45
C THR A 20 -7.53 0.35 -8.48
N SER A 21 -7.55 1.67 -8.43
CA SER A 21 -6.35 2.50 -8.42
C SER A 21 -5.65 2.40 -7.06
N PHE A 22 -6.44 2.38 -5.98
CA PHE A 22 -5.97 2.10 -4.63
C PHE A 22 -5.24 0.75 -4.55
N GLN A 23 -5.83 -0.31 -5.08
CA GLN A 23 -5.22 -1.65 -5.09
C GLN A 23 -3.90 -1.68 -5.86
N LYS A 24 -3.81 -1.01 -7.01
CA LYS A 24 -2.57 -0.89 -7.78
C LYS A 24 -1.50 -0.10 -7.05
N ALA A 25 -1.87 1.00 -6.40
CA ALA A 25 -0.96 1.84 -5.63
C ALA A 25 -0.42 1.08 -4.41
N ALA A 26 -1.28 0.39 -3.67
CA ALA A 26 -0.90 -0.43 -2.52
C ALA A 26 0.06 -1.56 -2.91
N ARG A 27 -0.23 -2.28 -4.00
CA ARG A 27 0.64 -3.35 -4.50
C ARG A 27 1.98 -2.83 -5.01
N SER A 28 2.01 -1.69 -5.68
CA SER A 28 3.25 -1.05 -6.13
C SER A 28 4.08 -0.57 -4.94
N PHE A 29 3.43 0.04 -3.95
CA PHE A 29 4.06 0.49 -2.72
C PHE A 29 4.65 -0.67 -1.92
N MET A 30 3.92 -1.78 -1.74
CA MET A 30 4.43 -2.97 -1.05
C MET A 30 5.66 -3.55 -1.75
N ASN A 31 5.62 -3.69 -3.08
CA ASN A 31 6.78 -4.14 -3.86
C ASN A 31 7.99 -3.21 -3.71
N LEU A 32 7.78 -1.90 -3.77
CA LEU A 32 8.86 -0.92 -3.60
C LEU A 32 9.42 -0.92 -2.18
N TRP A 33 8.55 -1.03 -1.18
CA TRP A 33 8.94 -1.07 0.22
C TRP A 33 9.73 -2.35 0.54
N ASP A 34 9.24 -3.51 0.12
CA ASP A 34 9.94 -4.78 0.27
C ASP A 34 11.28 -4.78 -0.47
N TYR A 35 11.33 -4.24 -1.69
CA TYR A 35 12.58 -4.12 -2.44
C TYR A 35 13.62 -3.22 -1.76
N GLU A 36 13.20 -2.10 -1.17
CA GLU A 36 14.13 -1.17 -0.50
C GLU A 36 14.50 -1.57 0.92
N TYR A 37 13.57 -2.11 1.69
CA TYR A 37 13.73 -2.36 3.14
C TYR A 37 13.80 -3.85 3.49
N GLY A 38 13.53 -4.75 2.54
CA GLY A 38 13.57 -6.20 2.71
C GLY A 38 12.47 -6.78 3.60
N CYS A 39 11.53 -5.95 4.07
CA CYS A 39 10.43 -6.37 4.92
C CYS A 39 9.33 -5.31 5.04
N LEU A 40 8.07 -5.75 5.16
CA LEU A 40 6.91 -4.90 5.43
C LEU A 40 6.72 -4.60 6.94
N ASP A 41 7.53 -5.18 7.83
CA ASP A 41 7.41 -5.06 9.30
C ASP A 41 7.75 -3.66 9.87
N GLY A 42 8.11 -2.70 9.00
CA GLY A 42 8.43 -1.32 9.38
C GLY A 42 7.41 -0.28 8.94
N LEU A 43 6.23 -0.71 8.47
CA LEU A 43 5.21 0.18 7.98
C LEU A 43 4.55 0.96 9.13
N PRO A 44 4.27 2.26 8.95
CA PRO A 44 3.43 2.99 9.90
C PRO A 44 2.03 2.38 9.90
N GLU A 45 1.38 2.42 11.07
CA GLU A 45 0.05 1.84 11.32
C GLU A 45 -0.98 2.23 10.25
N GLN A 46 -0.93 3.49 9.77
CA GLN A 46 -1.84 3.96 8.74
C GLN A 46 -1.61 3.28 7.38
N ALA A 47 -0.36 3.06 6.96
CA ALA A 47 -0.05 2.36 5.72
C ALA A 47 -0.36 0.86 5.83
N ASP A 48 -0.01 0.22 6.96
CA ASP A 48 -0.36 -1.18 7.25
C ASP A 48 -1.89 -1.38 7.20
N ARG A 49 -2.67 -0.48 7.81
CA ARG A 49 -4.13 -0.56 7.78
C ARG A 49 -4.73 -0.38 6.40
N LEU A 50 -4.14 0.48 5.56
CA LEU A 50 -4.57 0.65 4.16
C LEU A 50 -4.24 -0.60 3.35
N ILE A 51 -3.03 -1.13 3.48
CA ILE A 51 -2.60 -2.36 2.81
C ILE A 51 -3.49 -3.55 3.20
N ARG A 52 -3.80 -3.71 4.48
CA ARG A 52 -4.70 -4.79 4.95
C ARG A 52 -6.11 -4.67 4.40
N GLN A 53 -6.63 -3.46 4.18
CA GLN A 53 -7.94 -3.28 3.54
C GLN A 53 -7.93 -3.80 2.10
N THR A 54 -6.86 -3.50 1.37
CA THR A 54 -6.65 -4.02 0.02
C THR A 54 -6.59 -5.55 -0.05
N GLU A 55 -5.85 -6.20 0.86
CA GLU A 55 -5.73 -7.67 0.86
C GLU A 55 -7.04 -8.37 1.24
N HIS A 56 -7.88 -7.71 2.03
CA HIS A 56 -9.15 -8.27 2.48
C HIS A 56 -10.25 -8.24 1.41
N GLU A 57 -10.18 -7.30 0.46
CA GLU A 57 -11.12 -7.17 -0.68
C GLU A 57 -10.79 -8.14 -1.82
N ASP A 58 -9.51 -8.39 -2.11
CA ASP A 58 -9.07 -9.39 -3.11
C ASP A 58 -9.59 -10.81 -2.75
N LEU A 59 -9.70 -11.09 -1.46
CA LEU A 59 -10.26 -12.34 -0.92
C LEU A 59 -11.79 -12.44 -1.01
N LEU A 60 -12.52 -11.33 -1.18
CA LEU A 60 -14.00 -11.30 -1.22
C LEU A 60 -14.56 -11.32 -2.65
N LEU A 61 -13.77 -10.99 -3.67
CA LEU A 61 -14.19 -11.00 -5.08
C LEU A 61 -13.85 -12.31 -5.82
N GLY A 62 -13.37 -13.33 -5.09
CA GLY A 62 -13.01 -14.64 -5.61
C GLY A 62 -14.04 -15.76 -5.38
N GLU A 63 -15.34 -15.48 -5.54
CA GLU A 63 -16.41 -16.51 -5.63
C GLU A 63 -16.96 -16.67 -7.05
#